data_AF-A0AAN9D2S7-F1
#
_entry.id   AF-A0AAN9D2S7-F1
#
_cell.length_a   1.000
_cell.length_b   1.000
_cell.length_c   1.000
_cell.angle_alpha   90.00
_cell.angle_beta   90.00
_cell.angle_gamma   90.00
#
_symmetry.space_group_name_H-M   'P 1'
#
loop_
_entity.id
_entity.type
_entity.pdbx_description
1 polymer ?
#
loop_
_entity_poly.entity_id
_entity_poly.type
_entity_poly.pdbx_seq_one_letter_code
_entity_poly.pdbx_strand_id
1 'polypeptide(L)'
;HADTEEQFKMMWVGVLHHVCNEHSWATSCCEHEPLDEDSQNKPWIVQGSAAHKALTAVVLEKRWLTLVNKFLNFRTTSDLESFQNHILMYAAKRMAYSPFVYKTRTLLAAIDYNKHNQRHPARNRDGHKIYRRKYNKKSKSWSVYTMKEKKQYTYIPEIQRAILARRLRSGSGLPRKQTLRPDDPRRLGVLAPEQPPPTSELVAIHVTRGDSGPRELEDH
;
A
#
# COMPACT_ATOMS: atom_id res chain seq x y z
N HIS A 1 -20.74 -0.35 -1.71
CA HIS A 1 -19.72 0.70 -2.04
C HIS A 1 -20.35 1.53 -3.14
N ALA A 2 -20.40 2.85 -3.00
CA ALA A 2 -20.98 3.69 -4.04
C ALA A 2 -19.95 3.92 -5.16
N ASP A 3 -20.32 3.59 -6.40
CA ASP A 3 -19.45 3.74 -7.56
C ASP A 3 -19.67 5.08 -8.27
N THR A 4 -20.80 5.75 -8.00
CA THR A 4 -21.13 7.09 -8.51
C THR A 4 -21.52 8.07 -7.41
N GLU A 5 -21.50 9.36 -7.73
CA GLU A 5 -21.95 10.42 -6.84
C GLU A 5 -23.45 10.31 -6.51
N GLU A 6 -24.25 9.97 -7.51
CA GLU A 6 -25.68 9.77 -7.38
C GLU A 6 -25.98 8.61 -6.44
N GLN A 7 -25.31 7.46 -6.63
CA GLN A 7 -25.48 6.30 -5.77
C GLN A 7 -25.10 6.62 -4.33
N PHE A 8 -23.99 7.34 -4.11
CA PHE A 8 -23.61 7.79 -2.77
C PHE A 8 -24.70 8.67 -2.16
N LYS A 9 -25.20 9.67 -2.89
CA LYS A 9 -26.23 10.58 -2.38
C LYS A 9 -27.50 9.83 -2.00
N MET A 10 -27.91 8.85 -2.80
CA MET A 10 -29.06 8.00 -2.50
C MET A 10 -28.84 7.18 -1.22
N MET A 11 -27.68 6.54 -1.06
CA MET A 11 -27.33 5.81 0.16
C MET A 11 -27.25 6.74 1.38
N TRP A 12 -26.66 7.92 1.22
CA TRP A 12 -26.45 8.91 2.27
C TRP A 12 -27.78 9.48 2.79
N VAL A 13 -28.70 9.84 1.89
CA VAL A 13 -30.06 10.25 2.26
C VAL A 13 -30.84 9.07 2.86
N GLY A 14 -30.62 7.85 2.34
CA GLY A 14 -31.18 6.61 2.85
C GLY A 14 -30.90 6.35 4.34
N VAL A 15 -29.83 6.93 4.90
CA VAL A 15 -29.55 6.86 6.35
C VAL A 15 -30.72 7.39 7.18
N LEU A 16 -31.43 8.42 6.72
CA LEU A 16 -32.57 8.99 7.44
C LEU A 16 -33.75 8.02 7.55
N HIS A 17 -33.96 7.20 6.52
CA HIS A 17 -34.96 6.13 6.53
C HIS A 17 -34.49 4.97 7.42
N HIS A 18 -33.24 4.54 7.24
CA HIS A 18 -32.65 3.42 7.97
C HIS A 18 -32.70 3.60 9.49
N VAL A 19 -32.33 4.78 10.02
CA VAL A 19 -32.34 5.02 11.47
C VAL A 19 -33.74 5.08 12.08
N CYS A 20 -34.78 5.21 11.25
CA CYS A 20 -36.18 5.20 11.64
C CYS A 20 -36.86 3.84 11.40
N ASN A 21 -36.07 2.77 11.18
CA ASN A 21 -36.55 1.42 10.85
C ASN A 21 -37.31 1.34 9.51
N GLU A 22 -37.09 2.27 8.59
CA GLU A 22 -37.62 2.22 7.23
C GLU A 22 -36.53 1.70 6.30
N HIS A 23 -36.59 0.40 5.98
CA HIS A 23 -35.54 -0.29 5.21
C HIS A 23 -35.77 -0.32 3.69
N SER A 24 -36.94 0.15 3.24
CA SER A 24 -37.35 0.23 1.83
C SER A 24 -38.10 1.52 1.59
N TRP A 25 -37.72 2.28 0.55
CA TRP A 25 -38.34 3.55 0.17
C TRP A 25 -38.37 3.70 -1.35
N ALA A 26 -38.99 4.78 -1.84
CA ALA A 26 -39.31 4.96 -3.26
C ALA A 26 -38.10 4.90 -4.22
N THR A 27 -36.91 5.17 -3.73
CA THR A 27 -35.69 5.28 -4.56
C THR A 27 -34.63 4.23 -4.27
N SER A 28 -34.72 3.48 -3.16
CA SER A 28 -33.72 2.46 -2.79
C SER A 28 -34.17 1.60 -1.60
N CYS A 29 -33.32 0.64 -1.21
CA CYS A 29 -33.43 -0.11 0.03
C CYS A 29 -32.05 -0.20 0.72
N CYS A 30 -32.02 -0.70 1.95
CA CYS A 30 -30.78 -0.93 2.68
C CYS A 30 -29.98 -2.12 2.11
N GLU A 31 -28.68 -1.95 1.92
CA GLU A 31 -27.75 -3.01 1.47
C GLU A 31 -27.19 -3.80 2.67
N HIS A 32 -28.02 -4.59 3.34
CA HIS A 32 -27.58 -5.53 4.36
C HIS A 32 -28.47 -6.78 4.41
N GLU A 33 -27.91 -7.89 4.89
CA GLU A 33 -28.67 -9.07 5.28
C GLU A 33 -29.67 -8.74 6.40
N PRO A 34 -30.74 -9.54 6.61
CA PRO A 34 -31.69 -9.32 7.69
C PRO A 34 -30.98 -9.06 9.02
N LEU A 35 -31.44 -8.04 9.75
CA LEU A 35 -30.89 -7.71 11.06
C LEU A 35 -31.05 -8.90 12.01
N ASP A 36 -30.02 -9.19 12.79
CA ASP A 36 -30.12 -10.15 13.89
C ASP A 36 -31.07 -9.66 14.99
N GLU A 37 -31.57 -10.58 15.81
CA GLU A 37 -32.55 -10.28 16.87
C GLU A 37 -32.06 -9.14 17.79
N ASP A 38 -30.76 -9.14 18.12
CA ASP A 38 -30.14 -8.11 18.95
C ASP A 38 -30.16 -6.71 18.30
N SER A 39 -30.05 -6.62 16.97
CA SER A 39 -30.10 -5.32 16.27
C SER A 39 -31.52 -4.86 15.99
N GLN A 40 -32.48 -5.77 15.83
CA GLN A 40 -33.90 -5.43 15.70
C GLN A 40 -34.47 -4.84 17.00
N ASN A 41 -33.97 -5.31 18.16
CA ASN A 41 -34.41 -4.86 19.48
C ASN A 41 -33.81 -3.51 19.91
N LYS A 42 -32.93 -2.90 19.11
CA LYS A 42 -32.36 -1.59 19.44
C LYS A 42 -33.42 -0.50 19.24
N PRO A 43 -33.46 0.52 20.13
CA PRO A 43 -34.38 1.64 19.97
C PRO A 43 -34.04 2.44 18.71
N TRP A 44 -35.04 2.63 17.85
CA TRP A 44 -34.95 3.42 16.63
C TRP A 44 -35.17 4.91 16.90
N ILE A 45 -34.64 5.77 16.04
CA ILE A 45 -34.89 7.20 16.12
C ILE A 45 -36.33 7.46 15.69
N VAL A 46 -37.10 8.14 16.55
CA VAL A 46 -38.46 8.57 16.20
C VAL A 46 -38.37 9.68 15.14
N GLN A 47 -39.07 9.50 14.02
CA GLN A 47 -39.12 10.49 12.95
C GLN A 47 -39.64 11.84 13.47
N GLY A 48 -38.98 12.93 13.10
CA GLY A 48 -39.35 14.28 13.56
C GLY A 48 -38.94 14.63 14.99
N SER A 49 -38.36 13.70 15.76
CA SER A 49 -37.72 13.99 17.04
C SER A 49 -36.56 14.98 16.90
N ALA A 50 -36.12 15.57 18.01
CA ALA A 50 -34.96 16.47 18.02
C ALA A 50 -33.70 15.79 17.45
N ALA A 51 -33.47 14.52 17.81
CA ALA A 51 -32.36 13.72 17.29
C ALA A 51 -32.47 13.50 15.77
N HIS A 52 -33.66 13.14 15.28
CA HIS A 52 -33.91 12.99 13.85
C HIS A 52 -33.64 14.30 13.09
N LYS A 53 -34.19 15.42 13.57
CA LYS A 53 -34.01 16.74 12.94
C LYS A 53 -32.54 17.17 12.90
N ALA A 54 -31.80 16.93 14.00
CA ALA A 54 -30.37 17.22 14.03
C ALA A 54 -29.60 16.38 12.99
N LEU A 55 -29.92 15.09 12.87
CA LEU A 55 -29.33 14.23 11.84
C LEU A 55 -29.72 14.67 10.43
N THR A 56 -30.99 14.99 10.18
CA THR A 56 -31.48 15.52 8.90
C THR A 56 -30.70 16.77 8.48
N ALA A 57 -30.45 17.70 9.40
CA ALA A 57 -29.69 18.92 9.12
C ALA A 57 -28.24 18.63 8.69
N VAL A 58 -27.61 17.59 9.25
CA VAL A 58 -26.26 17.16 8.86
C VAL A 58 -26.27 16.42 7.52
N VAL A 59 -27.19 15.47 7.36
CA VAL A 59 -27.25 14.62 6.16
C VAL A 59 -27.60 15.45 4.91
N LEU A 60 -28.53 16.40 5.04
CA LEU A 60 -29.00 17.24 3.93
C LEU A 60 -28.25 18.58 3.83
N GLU A 61 -27.12 18.74 4.51
CA GLU A 61 -26.35 19.98 4.46
C GLU A 61 -25.85 20.25 3.03
N LYS A 62 -26.22 21.41 2.47
CA LYS A 62 -26.04 21.72 1.05
C LYS A 62 -24.57 21.75 0.64
N ARG A 63 -23.70 22.33 1.47
CA ARG A 63 -22.26 22.43 1.19
C ARG A 63 -21.61 21.05 1.22
N TRP A 64 -21.98 20.19 2.15
CA TRP A 64 -21.55 18.80 2.23
C TRP A 64 -21.93 18.02 0.99
N LEU A 65 -23.21 18.04 0.59
CA LEU A 65 -23.71 17.35 -0.60
C LEU A 65 -23.04 17.82 -1.90
N THR A 66 -22.50 19.05 -1.91
CA THR A 66 -21.73 19.60 -3.03
C THR A 66 -20.26 19.17 -3.00
N LEU A 67 -19.68 19.03 -1.81
CA LEU A 67 -18.27 18.68 -1.62
C LEU A 67 -18.00 17.18 -1.64
N VAL A 68 -19.03 16.36 -1.46
CA VAL A 68 -18.87 14.92 -1.25
C VAL A 68 -18.16 14.22 -2.39
N ASN A 69 -18.33 14.69 -3.63
CA ASN A 69 -17.68 14.14 -4.81
C ASN A 69 -16.15 14.18 -4.73
N LYS A 70 -15.58 15.15 -4.01
CA LYS A 70 -14.13 15.24 -3.75
C LYS A 70 -13.63 14.10 -2.86
N PHE A 71 -14.52 13.51 -2.06
CA PHE A 71 -14.21 12.46 -1.10
C PHE A 71 -14.58 11.06 -1.60
N LEU A 72 -15.45 10.93 -2.62
CA LEU A 72 -15.79 9.63 -3.20
C LEU A 72 -14.58 8.91 -3.80
N ASN A 73 -13.69 9.68 -4.40
CA ASN A 73 -12.43 9.18 -4.96
C ASN A 73 -11.31 9.06 -3.91
N PHE A 74 -11.58 9.38 -2.64
CA PHE A 74 -10.59 9.27 -1.58
C PHE A 74 -10.32 7.79 -1.28
N ARG A 75 -9.34 7.23 -1.99
CA ARG A 75 -8.82 5.89 -1.72
C ARG A 75 -7.78 6.00 -0.61
N THR A 76 -7.92 5.18 0.41
CA THR A 76 -6.86 5.05 1.43
C THR A 76 -5.59 4.53 0.76
N THR A 77 -4.46 5.21 0.97
CA THR A 77 -3.14 4.78 0.46
C THR A 77 -2.52 3.66 1.28
N SER A 78 -3.22 3.13 2.30
CA SER A 78 -2.71 2.13 3.24
C SER A 78 -2.14 0.90 2.55
N ASP A 79 -2.82 0.40 1.52
CA ASP A 79 -2.39 -0.79 0.78
C ASP A 79 -1.17 -0.49 -0.10
N LEU A 80 -1.13 0.70 -0.70
CA LEU A 80 0.03 1.16 -1.48
C LEU A 80 1.26 1.32 -0.59
N GLU A 81 1.10 1.94 0.58
CA GLU A 81 2.15 2.09 1.59
C GLU A 81 2.61 0.75 2.14
N SER A 82 1.68 -0.17 2.41
CA SER A 82 2.00 -1.53 2.83
C SER A 82 2.78 -2.27 1.76
N PHE A 83 2.41 -2.15 0.49
CA PHE A 83 3.14 -2.76 -0.62
C PHE A 83 4.53 -2.16 -0.78
N GLN A 84 4.66 -0.83 -0.69
CA GLN A 84 5.96 -0.16 -0.76
C GLN A 84 6.88 -0.62 0.38
N ASN A 85 6.37 -0.74 1.60
CA ASN A 85 7.13 -1.30 2.72
C ASN A 85 7.52 -2.77 2.48
N HIS A 86 6.65 -3.55 1.84
CA HIS A 86 6.93 -4.94 1.48
C HIS A 86 8.05 -5.04 0.42
N ILE A 87 8.06 -4.15 -0.58
CA ILE A 87 9.18 -4.04 -1.53
C ILE A 87 10.48 -3.79 -0.79
N LEU A 88 10.51 -2.91 0.23
CA LEU A 88 11.73 -2.60 0.98
C LEU A 88 12.31 -3.79 1.75
N MET A 89 11.48 -4.78 2.12
CA MET A 89 11.96 -6.05 2.71
C MET A 89 12.78 -6.87 1.72
N TYR A 90 12.43 -6.80 0.43
CA TYR A 90 13.16 -7.47 -0.64
C TYR A 90 14.27 -6.58 -1.17
N ALA A 91 14.00 -5.33 -1.53
CA ALA A 91 14.97 -4.40 -2.12
C ALA A 91 15.23 -3.22 -1.16
N ALA A 92 16.02 -3.47 -0.12
CA ALA A 92 16.37 -2.44 0.86
C ALA A 92 17.13 -1.27 0.21
N LYS A 93 16.68 -0.02 0.46
CA LYS A 93 17.27 1.21 -0.13
C LYS A 93 18.78 1.39 0.10
N ARG A 94 19.29 0.83 1.19
CA ARG A 94 20.70 0.98 1.61
C ARG A 94 21.66 0.06 0.88
N MET A 95 21.15 -0.82 0.02
CA MET A 95 21.93 -1.81 -0.71
C MET A 95 21.96 -1.44 -2.19
N ALA A 96 23.12 -1.57 -2.83
CA ALA A 96 23.24 -1.43 -4.27
C ALA A 96 22.79 -2.72 -4.96
N TYR A 97 21.95 -2.59 -5.98
CA TYR A 97 21.50 -3.69 -6.82
C TYR A 97 21.72 -3.34 -8.28
N SER A 98 22.11 -4.32 -9.09
CA SER A 98 22.02 -4.15 -10.54
C SER A 98 20.54 -4.03 -10.96
N PRO A 99 20.22 -3.34 -12.07
CA PRO A 99 18.84 -3.20 -12.55
C PRO A 99 18.08 -4.53 -12.65
N PHE A 100 18.74 -5.59 -13.12
CA PHE A 100 18.15 -6.92 -13.22
C PHE A 100 17.83 -7.52 -11.84
N VAL A 101 18.76 -7.43 -10.88
CA VAL A 101 18.56 -7.94 -9.53
C VAL A 101 17.45 -7.16 -8.83
N TYR A 102 17.46 -5.82 -8.93
CA TYR A 102 16.41 -4.97 -8.38
C TYR A 102 15.03 -5.35 -8.95
N LYS A 103 14.91 -5.41 -10.28
CA LYS A 103 13.67 -5.83 -10.95
C LYS A 103 13.18 -7.19 -10.48
N THR A 104 14.08 -8.17 -10.38
CA THR A 104 13.74 -9.52 -9.91
C THR A 104 13.23 -9.51 -8.47
N ARG A 105 13.90 -8.79 -7.57
CA ARG A 105 13.51 -8.69 -6.15
C ARG A 105 12.17 -7.98 -5.98
N THR A 106 11.91 -6.92 -6.74
CA THR A 106 10.62 -6.22 -6.73
C THR A 106 9.48 -7.09 -7.27
N LEU A 107 9.73 -7.89 -8.32
CA LEU A 107 8.75 -8.86 -8.83
C LEU A 107 8.45 -9.96 -7.80
N LEU A 108 9.47 -10.48 -7.11
CA LEU A 108 9.26 -11.45 -6.02
C LEU A 108 8.46 -10.85 -4.87
N ALA A 109 8.74 -9.59 -4.50
CA ALA A 109 7.96 -8.86 -3.50
C ALA A 109 6.50 -8.72 -3.93
N ALA A 110 6.22 -8.40 -5.19
CA ALA A 110 4.87 -8.31 -5.74
C ALA A 110 4.13 -9.64 -5.68
N ILE A 111 4.77 -10.75 -6.06
CA ILE A 111 4.18 -12.09 -5.97
C ILE A 111 3.85 -12.44 -4.50
N ASP A 112 4.81 -12.25 -3.58
CA ASP A 112 4.61 -12.52 -2.15
C ASP A 112 3.52 -11.62 -1.54
N TYR A 113 3.49 -10.34 -1.90
CA TYR A 113 2.44 -9.42 -1.46
C TYR A 113 1.07 -9.87 -1.95
N ASN A 114 0.93 -10.13 -3.25
CA ASN A 114 -0.35 -10.52 -3.85
C ASN A 114 -0.88 -11.83 -3.25
N LYS A 115 -0.01 -12.80 -2.97
CA LYS A 115 -0.40 -14.06 -2.31
C LYS A 115 -0.83 -13.88 -0.85
N HIS A 116 -0.48 -12.77 -0.20
CA HIS A 116 -0.72 -12.56 1.23
C HIS A 116 -1.58 -11.35 1.60
N ASN A 117 -1.92 -10.49 0.64
CA ASN A 117 -2.66 -9.24 0.90
C ASN A 117 -4.08 -9.54 1.41
N GLN A 118 -4.78 -10.46 0.75
CA GLN A 118 -6.19 -10.79 1.01
C GLN A 118 -6.38 -11.91 2.04
N ARG A 119 -5.40 -12.15 2.92
CA ARG A 119 -5.56 -13.15 4.00
C ARG A 119 -6.73 -12.79 4.90
N HIS A 120 -7.55 -13.79 5.20
CA HIS A 120 -8.67 -13.64 6.12
C HIS A 120 -8.20 -13.33 7.55
N PRO A 121 -9.08 -12.75 8.37
CA PRO A 121 -8.94 -12.73 9.82
C PRO A 121 -8.64 -14.11 10.41
N ALA A 122 -7.61 -14.19 11.24
CA ALA A 122 -7.37 -15.36 12.07
C ALA A 122 -8.53 -15.55 13.05
N ARG A 123 -8.97 -16.80 13.19
CA ARG A 123 -10.04 -17.20 14.13
C ARG A 123 -9.47 -18.12 15.22
N ASN A 124 -10.05 -18.06 16.42
CA ASN A 124 -9.74 -18.99 17.50
C ASN A 124 -10.47 -20.33 17.28
N ARG A 125 -10.33 -21.28 18.23
CA ARG A 125 -11.00 -22.59 18.17
C ARG A 125 -12.53 -22.49 18.12
N ASP A 126 -13.07 -21.44 18.74
CA ASP A 126 -14.51 -21.17 18.80
C ASP A 126 -15.03 -20.39 17.58
N GLY A 127 -14.17 -20.13 16.58
CA GLY A 127 -14.54 -19.40 15.35
C GLY A 127 -14.56 -17.87 15.46
N HIS A 128 -14.26 -17.31 16.64
CA HIS A 128 -14.19 -15.87 16.88
C HIS A 128 -12.90 -15.24 16.33
N LYS A 129 -13.00 -14.03 15.79
CA LYS A 129 -11.86 -13.26 15.26
C LYS A 129 -10.84 -12.96 16.37
N ILE A 130 -9.56 -13.11 16.05
CA ILE A 130 -8.47 -12.77 16.95
C ILE A 130 -8.07 -11.30 16.75
N TYR A 131 -8.02 -10.56 17.85
CA TYR A 131 -7.72 -9.13 17.87
C TYR A 131 -6.40 -8.83 18.56
N ARG A 132 -5.73 -7.75 18.16
CA ARG A 132 -4.56 -7.21 18.85
C ARG A 132 -4.74 -5.71 19.11
N ARG A 133 -4.36 -5.30 20.32
CA ARG A 133 -4.35 -3.89 20.73
C ARG A 133 -3.09 -3.20 20.23
N LYS A 134 -3.22 -1.98 19.74
CA LYS A 134 -2.12 -1.08 19.35
C LYS A 134 -2.30 0.25 20.08
N TYR A 135 -1.26 0.69 20.77
CA TYR A 135 -1.24 2.02 21.37
C TYR A 135 -0.64 3.03 20.38
N ASN A 136 -1.36 4.11 20.11
CA ASN A 136 -0.86 5.22 19.32
C ASN A 136 -0.26 6.28 20.25
N LYS A 137 1.08 6.41 20.24
CA LYS A 137 1.79 7.37 21.09
C LYS A 137 1.43 8.84 20.79
N LYS A 138 1.11 9.17 19.53
CA LYS A 138 0.81 10.55 19.11
C LYS A 138 -0.55 11.00 19.60
N SER A 139 -1.58 10.15 19.43
CA SER A 139 -2.95 10.46 19.89
C SER A 139 -3.24 10.00 21.32
N LYS A 140 -2.29 9.36 21.99
CA LYS A 140 -2.43 8.74 23.32
C LYS A 140 -3.66 7.83 23.44
N SER A 141 -4.02 7.13 22.36
CA SER A 141 -5.23 6.31 22.28
C SER A 141 -4.92 4.87 21.92
N TRP A 142 -5.78 3.96 22.39
CA TRP A 142 -5.75 2.55 22.03
C TRP A 142 -6.63 2.31 20.81
N SER A 143 -6.13 1.53 19.86
CA SER A 143 -6.92 0.97 18.77
C SER A 143 -6.80 -0.55 18.75
N VAL A 144 -7.77 -1.20 18.15
CA VAL A 144 -7.80 -2.65 17.95
C VAL A 144 -7.74 -2.93 16.45
N TYR A 145 -6.99 -3.96 16.07
CA TYR A 145 -7.02 -4.47 14.71
C TYR A 145 -7.09 -6.00 14.71
N THR A 146 -7.68 -6.53 13.65
CA THR A 146 -7.84 -7.97 13.45
C THR A 146 -6.52 -8.58 12.97
N MET A 147 -6.09 -9.68 13.60
CA MET A 147 -4.93 -10.43 13.15
C MET A 147 -5.29 -11.20 11.88
N LYS A 148 -4.42 -11.16 10.86
CA LYS A 148 -4.57 -11.99 9.67
C LYS A 148 -4.04 -13.41 9.93
N GLU A 149 -4.59 -14.41 9.24
CA GLU A 149 -4.10 -15.80 9.25
C GLU A 149 -2.60 -15.90 8.94
N LYS A 150 -1.96 -17.01 9.32
CA LYS A 150 -0.53 -17.23 9.07
C LYS A 150 -0.23 -17.21 7.56
N LYS A 151 0.92 -16.64 7.19
CA LYS A 151 1.41 -16.68 5.80
C LYS A 151 1.62 -18.14 5.34
N GLN A 152 1.32 -18.41 4.08
CA GLN A 152 1.52 -19.71 3.46
C GLN A 152 2.39 -19.55 2.21
N TYR A 153 3.38 -20.41 2.07
CA TYR A 153 4.40 -20.30 1.01
C TYR A 153 4.28 -21.40 -0.04
N THR A 154 3.07 -21.92 -0.25
CA THR A 154 2.78 -23.03 -1.18
C THR A 154 3.16 -22.72 -2.64
N TYR A 155 3.17 -21.44 -3.02
CA TYR A 155 3.56 -20.98 -4.35
C TYR A 155 5.09 -20.98 -4.58
N ILE A 156 5.92 -21.05 -3.52
CA ILE A 156 7.38 -21.05 -3.68
C ILE A 156 7.86 -22.31 -4.43
N PRO A 157 7.46 -23.53 -4.03
CA PRO A 157 7.77 -24.75 -4.78
C PRO A 157 7.33 -24.69 -6.25
N GLU A 158 6.21 -24.03 -6.56
CA GLU A 158 5.72 -23.87 -7.93
C GLU A 158 6.66 -23.00 -8.77
N ILE A 159 7.10 -21.87 -8.22
CA ILE A 159 8.07 -20.98 -8.87
C ILE A 159 9.39 -21.72 -9.10
N GLN A 160 9.89 -22.44 -8.09
CA GLN A 160 11.12 -23.22 -8.20
C GLN A 160 11.01 -24.29 -9.30
N ARG A 161 9.90 -25.02 -9.33
CA ARG A 161 9.62 -26.02 -10.38
C ARG A 161 9.57 -25.39 -11.76
N ALA A 162 8.91 -24.23 -11.91
CA ALA A 162 8.83 -23.52 -13.18
C ALA A 162 10.21 -23.05 -13.67
N ILE A 163 11.06 -22.56 -12.75
CA ILE A 163 12.46 -22.18 -13.04
C ILE A 163 13.23 -23.40 -13.53
N LEU A 164 13.19 -24.51 -12.79
CA LEU A 164 13.90 -25.75 -13.15
C LEU A 164 13.41 -26.30 -14.49
N ALA A 165 12.11 -26.38 -14.71
CA ALA A 165 11.55 -26.89 -15.97
C ALA A 165 11.94 -26.00 -17.16
N ARG A 166 11.92 -24.67 -17.01
CA ARG A 166 12.38 -23.75 -18.05
C ARG A 166 13.87 -23.92 -18.33
N ARG A 167 14.66 -24.21 -17.30
CA ARG A 167 16.11 -24.43 -17.39
C ARG A 167 16.46 -25.74 -18.10
N LEU A 168 15.78 -26.82 -17.78
CA LEU A 168 15.98 -28.12 -18.43
C LEU A 168 15.65 -28.05 -19.92
N ARG A 169 14.59 -27.32 -20.28
CA ARG A 169 14.20 -27.11 -21.69
C ARG A 169 15.15 -26.21 -22.47
N SER A 170 15.91 -25.32 -21.83
CA SER A 170 16.76 -24.36 -22.54
C SER A 170 18.05 -24.96 -23.11
N GLY A 171 18.38 -26.22 -22.77
CA GLY A 171 19.53 -26.96 -23.31
C GLY A 171 20.92 -26.30 -23.11
N SER A 172 20.99 -25.25 -22.30
CA SER A 172 22.15 -24.36 -22.18
C SER A 172 22.61 -24.23 -20.73
N GLY A 173 23.93 -24.15 -20.53
CA GLY A 173 24.58 -23.88 -19.23
C GLY A 173 24.16 -22.53 -18.62
N LEU A 174 24.52 -22.30 -17.35
CA LEU A 174 24.15 -21.04 -16.68
C LEU A 174 24.87 -19.91 -17.42
N PRO A 175 24.17 -18.91 -17.98
CA PRO A 175 24.84 -17.87 -18.73
C PRO A 175 25.82 -17.14 -17.80
N ARG A 176 27.11 -17.20 -18.14
CA ARG A 176 28.20 -16.65 -17.33
C ARG A 176 28.23 -15.11 -17.36
N LYS A 177 27.66 -14.53 -18.41
CA LYS A 177 27.41 -13.09 -18.58
C LYS A 177 26.02 -12.89 -19.16
N GLN A 178 25.20 -12.10 -18.48
CA GLN A 178 23.88 -11.72 -18.97
C GLN A 178 24.06 -10.49 -19.86
N THR A 179 23.68 -10.60 -21.14
CA THR A 179 23.66 -9.45 -22.05
C THR A 179 22.68 -8.40 -21.54
N LEU A 180 23.08 -7.13 -21.56
CA LEU A 180 22.19 -6.03 -21.19
C LEU A 180 20.98 -6.03 -22.14
N ARG A 181 19.79 -5.74 -21.62
CA ARG A 181 18.61 -5.56 -22.48
C ARG A 181 18.71 -4.26 -23.28
N PRO A 182 18.05 -4.14 -24.45
CA PRO A 182 18.10 -2.91 -25.25
C PRO A 182 17.72 -1.64 -24.47
N ASP A 183 16.80 -1.76 -23.51
CA ASP A 183 16.27 -0.70 -22.64
C ASP A 183 17.02 -0.54 -21.30
N ASP A 184 18.14 -1.24 -21.09
CA ASP A 184 18.88 -1.16 -19.83
C ASP A 184 19.60 0.20 -19.72
N PRO A 185 19.34 1.01 -18.68
CA PRO A 185 19.92 2.36 -18.56
C PRO A 185 21.45 2.35 -18.49
N ARG A 186 22.06 1.23 -18.08
CA ARG A 186 23.53 1.08 -18.09
C ARG A 186 24.12 1.12 -19.50
N ARG A 187 23.32 0.91 -20.55
CA ARG A 187 23.76 1.06 -21.94
C ARG A 187 24.04 2.51 -22.32
N LEU A 188 23.47 3.47 -21.59
CA LEU A 188 23.71 4.91 -21.82
C LEU A 188 25.10 5.36 -21.32
N GLY A 189 25.83 4.50 -20.60
CA GLY A 189 27.12 4.85 -20.04
C GLY A 189 26.98 5.86 -18.88
N VAL A 190 28.05 6.61 -18.63
CA VAL A 190 28.06 7.69 -17.65
C VAL A 190 27.32 8.90 -18.23
N LEU A 191 26.18 9.24 -17.65
CA LEU A 191 25.42 10.44 -17.99
C LEU A 191 25.99 11.65 -17.25
N ALA A 192 27.17 12.11 -17.67
CA ALA A 192 27.74 13.36 -17.19
C ALA A 192 27.17 14.53 -18.00
N PRO A 193 26.77 15.65 -17.37
CA PRO A 193 26.29 16.83 -18.08
C PRO A 193 27.40 17.50 -18.91
N GLU A 194 28.66 17.28 -18.55
CA GLU A 194 29.84 17.82 -19.22
C GLU A 194 30.78 16.68 -19.59
N GLN A 195 31.60 16.88 -20.64
CA GLN A 195 32.63 15.92 -20.97
C GLN A 195 33.72 15.91 -19.89
N PRO A 196 34.25 14.73 -19.53
CA PRO A 196 35.31 14.66 -18.55
C PRO A 196 36.56 15.40 -19.08
N PRO A 197 37.29 16.12 -18.21
CA PRO A 197 38.60 16.65 -18.56
C PRO A 197 39.55 15.53 -19.01
N PRO A 198 40.63 15.85 -19.71
CA PRO A 198 41.64 14.87 -20.09
C PRO A 198 42.14 14.07 -18.87
N THR A 199 42.34 12.76 -19.05
CA THR A 199 42.81 11.88 -17.96
C THR A 199 44.09 12.38 -17.30
N SER A 200 44.99 13.00 -18.07
CA SER A 200 46.23 13.59 -17.56
C SER A 200 46.00 14.69 -16.52
N GLU A 201 45.00 15.55 -16.74
CA GLU A 201 44.63 16.63 -15.84
C GLU A 201 44.00 16.07 -14.56
N LEU A 202 43.13 15.07 -14.69
CA LEU A 202 42.51 14.37 -13.55
C LEU A 202 43.56 13.68 -12.66
N VAL A 203 44.59 13.07 -13.28
CA VAL A 203 45.70 12.43 -12.54
C VAL A 203 46.54 13.49 -11.82
N ALA A 204 46.86 14.62 -12.46
CA ALA A 204 47.61 15.70 -11.83
C ALA A 204 46.88 16.31 -10.61
N ILE A 205 45.56 16.48 -10.69
CA ILE A 205 44.71 16.92 -9.56
C ILE A 205 44.71 15.89 -8.42
N HIS A 206 44.79 14.59 -8.75
CA HIS A 206 44.82 13.54 -7.74
C HIS A 206 46.15 13.51 -6.98
N VAL A 207 47.27 13.71 -7.69
CA VAL A 207 48.62 13.79 -7.10
C VAL A 207 48.75 15.01 -6.18
N THR A 208 48.27 16.18 -6.60
CA THR A 208 48.38 17.42 -5.78
C THR A 208 47.58 17.37 -4.47
N ARG A 209 46.52 16.55 -4.39
CA ARG A 209 45.77 16.34 -3.14
C ARG A 209 46.44 15.36 -2.17
N GLY A 210 47.28 14.45 -2.67
CA GLY A 210 48.05 13.51 -1.85
C GLY A 210 49.33 14.12 -1.27
N ASP A 211 49.75 15.27 -1.79
CA ASP A 211 51.07 15.87 -1.51
C ASP A 211 50.98 17.22 -0.79
N SER A 212 49.87 17.50 -0.09
CA SER A 212 49.85 18.62 0.86
C SER A 212 50.75 18.26 2.05
N GLY A 213 52.03 18.61 1.94
CA GLY A 213 53.02 18.57 3.01
C GLY A 213 52.54 19.29 4.28
N PRO A 214 53.18 19.06 5.44
CA PRO A 214 52.70 19.53 6.73
C PRO A 214 52.49 21.05 6.72
N ARG A 215 51.30 21.49 7.16
CA ARG A 215 51.05 22.90 7.47
C ARG A 215 52.02 23.31 8.57
N GLU A 216 52.94 24.23 8.26
CA GLU A 216 53.71 24.92 9.28
C GLU A 216 52.73 25.63 10.23
N LEU A 217 52.80 25.24 11.51
CA LEU A 217 52.23 26.00 12.61
C LEU A 217 53.15 27.20 12.81
N GLU A 218 52.70 28.39 12.42
CA GLU A 218 53.29 29.64 12.87
C GLU A 218 53.01 29.80 14.37
N ASP A 219 54.02 29.57 15.20
CA ASP A 219 54.10 30.12 16.55
C ASP A 219 54.67 31.53 16.42
N HIS A 220 53.85 32.55 16.69
CA HIS A 220 54.24 33.82 17.33
C HIS A 220 53.02 34.49 17.98
#